data_AF-A0A3D6ERW9-F1
#
_entry.id   AF-A0A3D6ERW9-F1
#
_cell.length_a   1.000
_cell.length_b   1.000
_cell.length_c   1.000
_cell.angle_alpha   90.00
_cell.angle_beta   90.00
_cell.angle_gamma   90.00
#
_symmetry.space_group_name_H-M   'P 1'
#
loop_
_entity.id
_entity.type
_entity.pdbx_description
1 polymer ?
#
loop_
_entity_poly.entity_id
_entity_poly.type
_entity_poly.pdbx_seq_one_letter_code
_entity_poly.pdbx_strand_id
1 'polypeptide(L)'
;MEDKKQKHLKTGAKIALTILLLNVVGQLATIYQTRYQLISPLIPESTIWEINKQFVFHAIVSAIASVVGLLLYFFDKYLVVILLVALVLIADRFIYV
;
A
#
# COMPACT_ATOMS: atom_id res chain seq x y z
N MET A 1 -21.80 24.95 8.70
CA MET A 1 -22.39 23.76 8.04
C MET A 1 -21.34 23.23 7.07
N GLU A 2 -20.75 22.08 7.33
CA GLU A 2 -19.83 21.43 6.38
C GLU A 2 -20.65 21.00 5.16
N ASP A 3 -20.20 21.36 3.96
CA ASP A 3 -20.91 21.05 2.72
C ASP A 3 -21.07 19.52 2.58
N LYS A 4 -22.27 19.04 2.20
CA LYS A 4 -22.53 17.61 1.99
C LYS A 4 -21.44 16.97 1.10
N LYS A 5 -20.96 17.71 0.09
CA LYS A 5 -19.89 17.27 -0.82
C LYS A 5 -18.57 17.02 -0.08
N GLN A 6 -18.19 17.89 0.84
CA GLN A 6 -16.95 17.77 1.62
C GLN A 6 -17.00 16.56 2.56
N LYS A 7 -18.16 16.29 3.18
CA LYS A 7 -18.37 15.11 4.03
C LYS A 7 -18.21 13.80 3.26
N HIS A 8 -18.73 13.72 2.03
CA HIS A 8 -18.54 12.56 1.16
C HIS A 8 -17.07 12.38 0.77
N LEU A 9 -16.37 13.46 0.40
CA LEU A 9 -14.94 13.40 0.05
C LEU A 9 -14.07 12.94 1.21
N LYS A 10 -14.31 13.46 2.42
CA LYS A 10 -13.61 13.05 3.64
C LYS A 10 -13.80 11.57 3.94
N THR A 11 -15.02 11.07 3.77
CA THR A 11 -15.35 9.65 3.96
C THR A 11 -14.65 8.79 2.90
N GLY A 12 -14.68 9.20 1.63
CA GLY A 12 -13.97 8.53 0.53
C GLY A 12 -12.45 8.48 0.75
N ALA A 13 -11.84 9.58 1.16
CA ALA A 13 -10.41 9.64 1.46
C ALA A 13 -10.03 8.72 2.63
N LYS A 14 -10.87 8.64 3.67
CA LYS A 14 -10.67 7.70 4.79
C LYS A 14 -10.70 6.25 4.30
N ILE A 15 -11.71 5.88 3.50
CA ILE A 15 -11.82 4.53 2.94
C ILE A 15 -10.61 4.20 2.06
N ALA A 16 -10.21 5.13 1.19
CA ALA A 16 -9.05 4.96 0.32
C ALA A 16 -7.76 4.73 1.12
N LEU A 17 -7.50 5.53 2.17
CA LEU A 17 -6.35 5.33 3.05
C LEU A 17 -6.39 3.99 3.77
N THR A 18 -7.56 3.55 4.25
CA THR A 18 -7.71 2.23 4.87
C THR A 18 -7.37 1.12 3.87
N ILE A 19 -7.82 1.22 2.62
CA ILE A 19 -7.49 0.25 1.57
C ILE A 19 -5.98 0.22 1.31
N LEU A 20 -5.34 1.38 1.23
CA LEU A 20 -3.89 1.45 1.02
C LEU A 20 -3.10 0.82 2.19
N LEU A 21 -3.55 1.04 3.43
CA LEU A 21 -2.96 0.39 4.61
C LEU A 21 -3.16 -1.14 4.57
N LEU A 22 -4.34 -1.62 4.18
CA LEU A 22 -4.56 -3.04 3.98
C LEU A 22 -3.66 -3.62 2.88
N ASN A 23 -3.37 -2.86 1.83
CA ASN A 23 -2.41 -3.26 0.80
C ASN A 23 -1.01 -3.48 1.40
N VAL A 24 -0.53 -2.53 2.21
CA VAL A 24 0.78 -2.67 2.91
C VAL A 24 0.81 -3.93 3.77
N VAL A 25 -0.24 -4.16 4.57
CA VAL A 25 -0.32 -5.36 5.41
C VAL A 25 -0.35 -6.64 4.56
N GLY A 26 -1.09 -6.63 3.44
CA GLY A 26 -1.13 -7.75 2.50
C GLY A 26 0.24 -8.08 1.92
N GLN A 27 1.00 -7.06 1.49
CA GLN A 27 2.36 -7.25 0.98
C GLN A 27 3.30 -7.85 2.04
N LEU A 28 3.23 -7.36 3.29
CA LEU A 28 4.00 -7.90 4.41
C LEU A 28 3.61 -9.35 4.77
N ALA A 29 2.31 -9.66 4.73
CA ALA A 29 1.81 -11.01 4.95
C ALA A 29 2.33 -11.98 3.87
N THR A 30 2.33 -11.55 2.60
CA THR A 30 2.90 -12.33 1.49
C THR A 30 4.38 -12.61 1.73
N ILE A 31 5.19 -11.62 2.13
CA ILE A 31 6.62 -11.83 2.45
C ILE A 31 6.79 -12.88 3.55
N TYR A 32 6.00 -12.78 4.63
CA TYR A 32 6.06 -13.74 5.73
C TYR A 32 5.65 -15.14 5.27
N GLN A 33 4.58 -15.23 4.49
CA GLN A 33 4.11 -16.49 3.94
C GLN A 33 5.14 -17.13 3.01
N THR A 34 5.74 -16.37 2.09
CA THR A 34 6.78 -16.84 1.18
C THR A 34 7.98 -17.36 1.96
N ARG A 35 8.44 -16.64 3.00
CA ARG A 35 9.53 -17.12 3.87
C ARG A 35 9.15 -18.41 4.59
N TYR A 36 7.93 -18.49 5.14
CA TYR A 36 7.46 -19.67 5.87
C TYR A 36 7.29 -20.90 4.97
N GLN A 37 6.82 -20.72 3.74
CA GLN A 37 6.65 -21.80 2.77
C GLN A 37 7.99 -22.31 2.22
N LEU A 38 9.01 -21.44 2.14
CA LEU A 38 10.32 -21.76 1.58
C LEU A 38 11.36 -22.15 2.65
N ILE A 39 10.94 -22.54 3.87
CA ILE A 39 11.82 -23.00 4.98
C ILE A 39 12.63 -24.28 4.61
N SER A 40 12.46 -24.84 3.41
CA SER A 40 13.22 -26.00 2.96
C SER A 40 14.74 -25.69 2.88
N PRO A 41 15.61 -26.51 3.49
CA PRO A 41 17.06 -26.36 3.40
C PRO A 41 17.61 -26.54 1.97
N LEU A 42 16.77 -26.96 1.02
CA LEU A 42 17.11 -27.04 -0.40
C LEU A 42 17.07 -25.68 -1.12
N ILE A 43 16.44 -24.67 -0.54
CA ILE A 43 16.26 -23.36 -1.19
C ILE A 43 17.26 -22.38 -0.58
N PRO A 44 18.23 -21.88 -1.36
CA PRO A 44 19.16 -20.87 -0.89
C PRO A 44 18.44 -19.60 -0.44
N GLU A 45 18.90 -18.99 0.65
CA GLU A 45 18.30 -17.75 1.16
C GLU A 45 18.38 -16.59 0.15
N SER A 46 19.36 -16.62 -0.75
CA SER A 46 19.45 -15.68 -1.88
C SER A 46 18.25 -15.75 -2.81
N THR A 47 17.75 -16.96 -3.12
CA THR A 47 16.57 -17.14 -3.97
C THR A 47 15.30 -16.67 -3.25
N ILE A 48 15.20 -16.93 -1.95
CA ILE A 48 14.09 -16.43 -1.12
C ILE A 48 14.09 -14.89 -1.09
N TRP A 49 15.27 -14.26 -1.02
CA TRP A 49 15.39 -12.81 -1.07
C TRP A 49 14.98 -12.23 -2.43
N GLU A 50 15.41 -12.83 -3.53
CA GLU A 50 15.04 -12.39 -4.88
C GLU A 50 13.53 -12.40 -5.11
N ILE A 51 12.84 -13.47 -4.68
CA ILE A 51 11.38 -13.57 -4.77
C ILE A 51 10.71 -12.49 -3.91
N ASN A 52 11.21 -12.28 -2.68
CA ASN A 52 10.61 -11.33 -1.75
C ASN A 52 10.89 -9.86 -2.09
N LYS A 53 11.97 -9.57 -2.81
CA LYS A 53 12.42 -8.20 -3.10
C LYS A 53 11.31 -7.34 -3.72
N GLN A 54 10.51 -7.91 -4.61
CA GLN A 54 9.40 -7.20 -5.25
C GLN A 54 8.31 -6.81 -4.24
N PHE A 55 7.88 -7.74 -3.39
CA PHE A 55 6.89 -7.47 -2.36
C PHE A 55 7.40 -6.47 -1.31
N VAL A 56 8.69 -6.54 -0.96
CA VAL A 56 9.33 -5.56 -0.05
C VAL A 56 9.32 -4.17 -0.67
N PHE A 57 9.65 -4.05 -1.96
CA PHE A 57 9.62 -2.79 -2.67
C PHE A 57 8.21 -2.18 -2.70
N HIS A 58 7.21 -2.98 -3.05
CA HIS A 58 5.80 -2.57 -3.06
C HIS A 58 5.29 -2.14 -1.68
N ALA A 59 5.67 -2.89 -0.64
CA ALA A 59 5.34 -2.53 0.75
C ALA A 59 5.93 -1.18 1.15
N ILE A 60 7.20 -0.90 0.79
CA ILE A 60 7.86 0.38 1.09
C ILE A 60 7.17 1.53 0.36
N VAL A 61 6.92 1.38 -0.95
CA VAL A 61 6.25 2.42 -1.75
C VAL A 61 4.86 2.72 -1.22
N SER A 62 4.06 1.68 -0.95
CA SER A 62 2.71 1.83 -0.38
C SER A 62 2.73 2.41 1.04
N ALA A 63 3.74 2.11 1.85
CA ALA A 63 3.91 2.68 3.19
C ALA A 63 4.24 4.17 3.13
N ILE A 64 5.18 4.59 2.27
CA ILE A 64 5.50 6.01 2.05
C ILE A 64 4.25 6.75 1.57
N ALA A 65 3.54 6.20 0.58
CA ALA A 65 2.30 6.78 0.08
C ALA A 65 1.23 6.89 1.18
N SER A 66 1.14 5.93 2.10
CA SER A 66 0.21 5.98 3.23
C SER A 66 0.54 7.14 4.18
N VAL A 67 1.81 7.36 4.47
CA VAL A 67 2.25 8.49 5.30
C VAL A 67 1.95 9.83 4.62
N VAL A 68 2.28 9.97 3.33
CA VAL A 68 1.96 11.19 2.57
C VAL A 68 0.45 11.40 2.48
N GLY A 69 -0.32 10.35 2.24
CA GLY A 69 -1.78 10.41 2.19
C GLY A 69 -2.40 10.81 3.54
N LEU A 70 -1.87 10.32 4.65
CA LEU A 70 -2.28 10.75 6.00
C LEU A 70 -1.99 12.23 6.23
N LEU A 71 -0.80 12.71 5.87
CA LEU A 71 -0.46 14.13 5.97
C LEU A 71 -1.44 14.99 5.16
N LEU A 72 -1.68 14.64 3.89
CA LEU A 72 -2.64 15.34 3.03
C LEU A 72 -4.07 15.31 3.57
N TYR A 73 -4.47 14.22 4.23
CA TYR A 73 -5.76 14.11 4.89
C TYR A 73 -5.90 15.12 6.04
N PHE A 74 -4.87 15.31 6.85
CA PHE A 74 -4.86 16.32 7.93
C PHE A 74 -4.86 17.77 7.41
N PHE A 75 -4.38 18.01 6.19
CA PHE A 75 -4.48 19.31 5.51
C PHE A 75 -5.78 19.49 4.70
N ASP A 76 -6.81 18.67 4.96
CA ASP A 76 -8.11 18.68 4.28
C ASP A 76 -8.04 18.49 2.75
N LYS A 77 -6.93 17.94 2.21
CA LYS A 77 -6.74 17.71 0.77
C LYS A 77 -7.31 16.36 0.33
N TYR A 78 -8.57 16.08 0.68
CA TYR A 78 -9.21 14.77 0.50
C TYR A 78 -9.22 14.25 -0.95
N LEU A 79 -9.47 15.13 -1.93
CA LEU A 79 -9.47 14.74 -3.35
C LEU A 79 -8.07 14.28 -3.79
N VAL A 80 -7.02 14.97 -3.34
CA VAL A 80 -5.62 14.62 -3.63
C VAL A 80 -5.27 13.27 -3.00
N VAL A 81 -5.74 13.00 -1.78
CA VAL A 81 -5.56 11.70 -1.12
C VAL A 81 -6.16 10.57 -1.95
N ILE A 82 -7.39 10.73 -2.44
CA ILE A 82 -8.06 9.72 -3.26
C ILE A 82 -7.28 9.47 -4.56
N LEU A 83 -6.85 10.54 -5.24
CA LEU A 83 -6.06 10.42 -6.47
C LEU A 83 -4.71 9.76 -6.22
N LEU A 84 -4.01 10.13 -5.14
CA LEU A 84 -2.75 9.53 -4.74
C LEU A 84 -2.90 8.03 -4.48
N VAL A 85 -3.90 7.63 -3.68
CA VAL A 85 -4.18 6.21 -3.42
C VAL A 85 -4.49 5.47 -4.72
N ALA A 86 -5.35 6.02 -5.58
CA ALA A 86 -5.69 5.40 -6.85
C ALA A 86 -4.46 5.21 -7.75
N LEU A 87 -3.61 6.24 -7.86
CA LEU A 87 -2.36 6.16 -8.63
C LEU A 87 -1.42 5.11 -8.06
N VAL A 88 -1.28 5.05 -6.73
CA VAL A 88 -0.40 4.06 -6.08
C VAL A 88 -0.91 2.65 -6.33
N LEU A 89 -2.20 2.38 -6.18
CA LEU A 89 -2.76 1.04 -6.43
C LEU A 89 -2.68 0.63 -7.90
N ILE A 90 -2.87 1.58 -8.83
CA ILE A 90 -2.67 1.34 -10.26
C ILE A 90 -1.18 1.04 -10.53
N ALA A 91 -0.28 1.85 -10.00
CA ALA A 91 1.15 1.67 -10.17
C ALA A 91 1.63 0.36 -9.56
N ASP A 92 1.15 -0.04 -8.38
CA ASP A 92 1.44 -1.32 -7.70
C ASP A 92 1.12 -2.51 -8.61
N ARG A 93 0.06 -2.40 -9.44
CA ARG A 93 -0.30 -3.43 -10.43
C ARG A 93 0.61 -3.48 -11.64
N PHE A 94 1.20 -2.36 -12.07
CA PHE A 94 2.00 -2.27 -13.30
C PHE A 94 3.51 -2.29 -13.06
N ILE A 95 3.95 -1.93 -11.86
CA ILE A 95 5.35 -1.96 -11.47
C ILE A 95 5.71 -3.43 -11.21
N TYR A 96 6.48 -4.01 -12.14
CA TYR A 96 6.94 -5.41 -12.16
C TYR A 96 5.89 -6.47 -12.53
N VAL A 97 5.07 -6.21 -13.56
CA VAL A 97 4.75 -7.26 -14.55
C VAL A 97 5.94 -7.40 -15.49
#